data_AF-A0A0C3KEK0-F1
#
_entry.id   AF-A0A0C3KEK0-F1
#
_cell.length_a   1.000
_cell.length_b   1.000
_cell.length_c   1.000
_cell.angle_alpha   90.00
_cell.angle_beta   90.00
_cell.angle_gamma   90.00
#
_symmetry.space_group_name_H-M   'P 1'
#
loop_
_entity.id
_entity.type
_entity.pdbx_description
1 polymer ?
#
loop_
_entity_poly.entity_id
_entity_poly.type
_entity_poly.pdbx_seq_one_letter_code
_entity_poly.pdbx_strand_id
1 'polypeptide(L)'
;MPLGVESARVRRFKKDGGLVMEEDYTTLWGWITFSWVIDIINRGIEKELEEKDVPELSPSFQSKPLYQRFMEFQRSTLLRQIFWANVLDLPLDLYSLLSLSFSRIPRCFSSS
;
A
#
# COMPACT_ATOMS: atom_id res chain seq x y z
N MET A 1 8.26 2.99 0.98
CA MET A 1 8.05 3.24 -0.45
C MET A 1 8.77 2.15 -1.24
N PRO A 2 8.13 1.55 -2.25
CA PRO A 2 8.74 0.50 -3.04
C PRO A 2 9.85 1.09 -3.90
N LEU A 3 11.05 0.51 -3.79
CA LEU A 3 12.25 1.00 -4.46
C LEU A 3 12.45 0.36 -5.84
N GLY A 4 11.57 -0.55 -6.26
CA GLY A 4 11.74 -1.32 -7.51
C GLY A 4 12.92 -2.30 -7.47
N VAL A 5 13.54 -2.52 -6.30
CA VAL A 5 14.73 -3.35 -6.14
C VAL A 5 14.36 -4.62 -5.40
N GLU A 6 14.27 -5.72 -6.15
CA GLU A 6 14.11 -7.06 -5.58
C GLU A 6 15.34 -7.50 -4.80
N SER A 7 15.13 -8.02 -3.59
CA SER A 7 16.20 -8.64 -2.81
C SER A 7 16.61 -10.00 -3.41
N ALA A 8 17.89 -10.38 -3.26
CA ALA A 8 18.40 -11.66 -3.76
C ALA A 8 17.65 -12.89 -3.17
N ARG A 9 17.06 -12.74 -1.98
CA ARG A 9 16.24 -13.77 -1.33
C ARG A 9 14.92 -13.99 -2.08
N VAL A 10 14.23 -12.91 -2.42
CA VAL A 10 12.95 -12.95 -3.15
C VAL A 10 13.12 -13.54 -4.54
N ARG A 11 14.22 -13.21 -5.24
CA ARG A 11 14.53 -13.80 -6.55
C ARG A 11 14.72 -15.31 -6.51
N ARG A 12 15.28 -15.85 -5.41
CA ARG A 12 15.43 -17.29 -5.22
C ARG A 12 14.06 -17.93 -4.93
N PHE A 13 13.32 -17.36 -3.99
CA PHE A 13 11.99 -17.86 -3.63
C PHE A 13 11.03 -17.90 -4.83
N LYS A 14 11.03 -16.86 -5.67
CA LYS A 14 10.23 -16.80 -6.91
C LYS A 14 10.68 -17.85 -7.94
N LYS A 15 11.98 -18.17 -8.00
CA LYS A 15 12.51 -19.25 -8.84
C LYS A 15 12.14 -20.64 -8.33
N ASP A 16 12.03 -20.79 -7.01
CA ASP A 16 11.65 -22.03 -6.34
C ASP A 16 10.12 -22.26 -6.35
N GLY A 17 9.36 -21.39 -7.03
CA GLY A 17 7.89 -21.47 -7.14
C GLY A 17 7.14 -20.86 -5.96
N GLY A 18 7.85 -20.24 -5.01
CA GLY A 18 7.27 -19.58 -3.86
C GLY A 18 6.63 -18.23 -4.21
N LEU A 19 5.56 -17.90 -3.49
CA LEU A 19 4.78 -16.67 -3.65
C LEU A 19 5.29 -15.56 -2.72
N VAL A 20 5.60 -14.39 -3.28
CA VAL A 20 6.01 -13.20 -2.52
C VAL A 20 5.08 -12.07 -2.89
N MET A 21 4.75 -11.20 -1.94
CA MET A 21 4.02 -9.96 -2.27
C MET A 21 4.88 -9.04 -3.14
N GLU A 22 4.49 -8.86 -4.41
CA GLU A 22 5.21 -7.99 -5.35
C GLU A 22 5.03 -6.49 -5.09
N GLU A 23 4.13 -6.09 -4.19
CA GLU A 23 3.90 -4.68 -3.83
C GLU A 23 5.18 -3.98 -3.35
N ASP A 24 6.02 -4.66 -2.57
CA ASP A 24 7.26 -4.08 -2.02
C ASP A 24 8.36 -3.88 -3.08
N TYR A 25 8.25 -4.57 -4.22
CA TYR A 25 9.32 -4.69 -5.21
C TYR A 25 8.96 -4.11 -6.58
N THR A 26 7.73 -3.63 -6.76
CA THR A 26 7.34 -2.94 -7.99
C THR A 26 7.96 -1.55 -8.08
N THR A 27 7.98 -1.00 -9.30
CA THR A 27 8.37 0.41 -9.51
C THR A 27 7.31 1.33 -8.93
N LEU A 28 7.64 2.60 -8.63
CA LEU A 28 6.63 3.58 -8.19
C LEU A 28 5.43 3.66 -9.15
N TRP A 29 5.70 3.57 -10.46
CA TRP A 29 4.65 3.55 -11.48
C TRP A 29 3.79 2.28 -11.43
N GLY A 30 4.42 1.11 -11.27
CA GLY A 30 3.70 -0.15 -11.11
C GLY A 30 2.91 -0.22 -9.79
N TRP A 31 3.39 0.44 -8.74
CA TRP A 31 2.67 0.58 -7.48
C TRP A 31 1.40 1.41 -7.64
N ILE A 32 1.51 2.58 -8.30
CA ILE A 32 0.36 3.46 -8.58
C ILE A 32 -0.66 2.79 -9.51
N THR A 33 -0.20 2.04 -10.51
CA THR A 33 -1.08 1.37 -11.48
C THR A 33 -1.56 0.00 -11.00
N PHE A 34 -1.27 -0.39 -9.76
CA PHE A 34 -1.63 -1.70 -9.18
C PHE A 34 -1.18 -2.89 -10.05
N SER A 35 -0.04 -2.77 -10.75
CA SER A 35 0.44 -3.80 -11.69
C SER A 35 0.69 -5.14 -11.00
N TRP A 36 1.03 -5.12 -9.70
CA TRP A 36 1.29 -6.29 -8.87
C TRP A 36 0.03 -7.10 -8.56
N VAL A 37 -1.17 -6.49 -8.62
CA VAL A 37 -2.44 -7.20 -8.38
C VAL A 37 -2.77 -8.16 -9.52
N ILE A 38 -2.31 -7.84 -10.74
CA ILE A 38 -2.58 -8.62 -11.95
C ILE A 38 -2.03 -10.05 -11.81
N ASP A 39 -0.86 -10.21 -11.19
CA ASP A 39 -0.25 -11.53 -10.97
C ASP A 39 -1.09 -12.41 -10.01
N ILE A 40 -1.76 -11.80 -9.03
CA ILE A 40 -2.67 -12.50 -8.10
C ILE A 40 -3.95 -12.90 -8.84
N ILE A 41 -4.51 -11.99 -9.65
CA ILE A 41 -5.73 -12.24 -10.43
C ILE A 41 -5.52 -13.40 -11.40
N ASN A 42 -4.42 -13.38 -12.17
CA ASN A 42 -4.13 -14.44 -13.14
C ASN A 42 -4.01 -15.81 -12.47
N ARG A 43 -3.40 -15.88 -11.28
CA ARG A 43 -3.29 -17.13 -10.52
C ARG A 43 -4.64 -17.64 -10.03
N GLY A 44 -5.51 -16.76 -9.55
CA GLY A 44 -6.86 -17.14 -9.14
C GLY A 44 -7.77 -17.58 -10.29
N ILE A 45 -7.43 -17.21 -11.53
CA ILE A 45 -8.08 -17.72 -12.73
C ILE A 45 -7.54 -19.10 -13.10
N GLU A 46 -6.24 -19.35 -12.92
CA GLU A 46 -5.60 -20.62 -13.28
C GLU A 46 -5.84 -21.75 -12.26
N LYS A 47 -5.97 -21.43 -10.96
CA LYS A 47 -6.09 -22.42 -9.88
C LYS A 47 -6.95 -21.89 -8.74
N GLU A 48 -7.72 -22.77 -8.12
CA GLU A 48 -8.40 -22.49 -6.85
C GLU A 48 -7.34 -22.22 -5.76
N LEU A 49 -7.36 -21.03 -5.16
CA LEU A 49 -6.38 -20.63 -4.15
C LEU A 49 -6.64 -21.38 -2.84
N GLU A 50 -5.68 -22.18 -2.41
CA GLU A 50 -5.60 -22.66 -1.03
C GLU A 50 -4.82 -21.65 -0.17
N GLU A 51 -5.00 -21.67 1.15
CA GLU A 51 -4.37 -20.73 2.09
C GLU A 51 -2.83 -20.74 2.03
N LYS A 52 -2.25 -21.87 1.58
CA LYS A 52 -0.82 -22.05 1.32
C LYS A 52 -0.30 -21.35 0.06
N ASP A 53 -1.19 -20.97 -0.85
CA ASP A 53 -0.91 -20.26 -2.10
C ASP A 53 -1.20 -18.75 -1.98
N VAL A 54 -1.31 -18.24 -0.74
CA VAL A 54 -1.40 -16.81 -0.46
C VAL A 54 -0.01 -16.30 -0.05
N PRO A 55 0.58 -15.33 -0.78
CA PRO A 55 1.86 -14.75 -0.40
C PRO A 55 1.78 -14.10 0.99
N GLU A 56 2.85 -14.27 1.78
CA GLU A 56 2.95 -13.64 3.10
C GLU A 56 2.85 -12.12 2.99
N LEU A 57 2.05 -11.51 3.86
CA LEU A 57 1.85 -10.06 3.90
C LEU A 57 3.18 -9.31 3.92
N SER A 58 3.28 -8.22 3.15
CA SER A 58 4.46 -7.36 3.12
C SER A 58 4.89 -7.00 4.56
N PRO A 59 6.20 -7.01 4.87
CA PRO A 59 6.70 -6.63 6.19
C PRO A 59 6.24 -5.25 6.65
N SER A 60 5.90 -4.36 5.73
CA SER A 60 5.38 -3.02 6.02
C SER A 60 3.98 -3.06 6.65
N PHE A 61 3.18 -4.07 6.33
CA PHE A 61 1.81 -4.25 6.80
C PHE A 61 1.68 -5.27 7.93
N GLN A 62 2.80 -5.87 8.35
CA GLN A 62 2.80 -6.82 9.46
C GLN A 62 2.68 -6.09 10.82
N SER A 63 1.88 -6.66 11.72
CA SER A 63 1.62 -6.08 13.06
C SER A 63 2.87 -5.98 13.93
N LYS A 64 3.75 -6.98 13.87
CA LYS A 64 4.99 -7.05 14.66
C LYS A 64 5.93 -5.86 14.38
N PRO A 65 6.41 -5.63 13.14
CA PRO A 65 7.29 -4.51 12.85
C PRO A 65 6.60 -3.15 13.04
N LEU A 66 5.30 -3.04 12.74
CA LEU A 66 4.54 -1.81 12.98
C LEU A 66 4.48 -1.46 14.47
N TYR A 67 4.20 -2.45 15.32
CA TYR A 67 4.19 -2.27 16.78
C TYR A 67 5.57 -1.91 17.31
N GLN A 68 6.64 -2.55 16.82
CA GLN A 68 8.01 -2.18 17.21
C GLN A 68 8.33 -0.72 16.89
N ARG A 69 7.99 -0.26 15.68
CA ARG A 69 8.19 1.14 15.29
C ARG A 69 7.34 2.11 16.10
N PHE A 70 6.12 1.72 16.41
CA PHE A 70 5.25 2.48 17.30
C PHE A 70 5.85 2.61 18.70
N MET A 71 6.42 1.54 19.25
CA MET A 71 7.06 1.53 20.56
C MET A 71 8.38 2.30 20.61
N GLU A 72 9.14 2.34 19.51
CA GLU A 72 10.35 3.17 19.36
C GLU A 72 10.01 4.67 19.38
N PHE A 73 8.88 5.07 18.80
CA PHE A 73 8.42 6.45 18.73
C PHE A 73 7.65 6.89 19.99
N GLN A 74 8.28 6.91 21.16
CA GLN A 74 7.61 7.41 22.37
C GLN A 74 7.43 8.93 22.37
N ARG A 75 6.19 9.39 22.59
CA ARG A 75 5.87 10.82 22.78
C ARG A 75 5.18 11.03 24.12
N SER A 76 5.05 12.31 24.51
CA SER A 76 4.45 12.71 25.79
C SER A 76 3.01 12.23 25.99
N THR A 77 2.25 12.01 24.90
CA THR A 77 0.88 11.49 24.95
C THR A 77 0.63 10.53 23.80
N LEU A 78 -0.20 9.51 24.03
CA LEU A 78 -0.59 8.51 23.02
C LEU A 78 -1.30 9.16 21.82
N LEU A 79 -2.21 10.10 22.07
CA LEU A 79 -2.91 10.82 21.00
C LEU A 79 -1.94 11.59 20.10
N ARG A 80 -0.91 12.21 20.68
CA ARG A 80 0.13 12.92 19.91
C ARG A 80 1.01 11.93 19.15
N GLN A 81 1.34 10.79 19.75
CA GLN A 81 2.10 9.74 19.09
C GLN A 81 1.39 9.20 17.84
N ILE A 82 0.09 8.89 17.97
CA ILE A 82 -0.75 8.43 16.86
C ILE A 82 -0.89 9.52 15.79
N PHE A 83 -1.16 10.77 16.20
CA PHE A 83 -1.30 11.88 15.26
C PHE A 83 -0.04 12.10 14.41
N TRP A 84 1.14 12.12 15.04
CA TRP A 84 2.39 12.29 14.32
C TRP A 84 2.77 11.07 13.46
N ALA A 85 2.41 9.85 13.90
CA ALA A 85 2.65 8.64 13.13
C ALA A 85 1.84 8.59 11.81
N ASN A 86 0.65 9.20 11.78
CA ASN A 86 -0.26 9.19 10.63
C ASN A 86 -0.33 10.54 9.88
N VAL A 87 0.49 11.54 10.28
CA VAL A 87 0.43 12.90 9.70
C VAL A 87 0.78 12.93 8.20
N LEU A 88 1.48 11.90 7.71
CA LEU A 88 1.85 11.71 6.31
C LEU A 88 0.64 11.43 5.41
N ASP A 89 -0.43 10.84 5.94
CA ASP A 89 -1.61 10.44 5.16
C ASP A 89 -2.65 11.57 5.03
N LEU A 90 -2.59 12.58 5.92
CA LEU A 90 -3.45 13.76 5.91
C LEU A 90 -3.53 14.56 4.59
N PRO A 91 -2.45 14.77 3.81
CA PRO A 91 -2.56 15.45 2.52
C PRO A 91 -3.45 14.70 1.51
N LEU A 92 -3.55 13.37 1.60
CA LEU A 92 -4.42 12.57 0.74
C LEU A 92 -5.90 12.79 1.07
N ASP A 93 -6.21 12.88 2.37
CA ASP A 93 -7.56 13.20 2.86
C ASP A 93 -7.96 14.63 2.49
N LEU A 94 -7.03 15.58 2.60
CA LEU A 94 -7.26 16.96 2.19
C LEU A 94 -7.57 17.09 0.70
N TYR A 95 -6.86 16.33 -0.15
CA TYR A 95 -7.15 16.27 -1.58
C TYR A 95 -8.56 15.73 -1.87
N SER A 96 -8.98 14.68 -1.16
CA SER A 96 -10.33 14.12 -1.31
C SER A 96 -11.42 15.11 -0.92
N LEU A 97 -11.21 15.89 0.16
CA LEU A 97 -12.13 16.94 0.59
C LEU A 97 -12.19 18.13 -0.39
N LEU A 98 -11.05 18.52 -0.95
CA LEU A 98 -10.96 19.55 -1.98
C LEU A 98 -11.70 19.13 -3.26
N SER A 99 -11.52 17.87 -3.69
CA SER A 99 -12.23 17.30 -4.84
C SER A 99 -13.75 17.29 -4.64
N LEU A 100 -14.23 16.87 -3.47
CA LEU A 100 -15.65 16.90 -3.12
C LEU A 100 -16.21 18.32 -3.12
N SER A 101 -15.43 19.28 -2.62
CA SER A 101 -15.81 20.69 -2.56
C SER A 101 -15.89 21.30 -3.95
N PHE A 102 -14.92 20.99 -4.83
CA PHE A 102 -14.91 21.45 -6.22
C PHE A 102 -16.05 20.82 -7.04
N SER A 103 -16.37 19.55 -6.81
CA SER A 103 -17.50 18.85 -7.44
C SER A 103 -18.88 19.42 -7.03
N ARG A 104 -18.98 20.00 -5.83
CA ARG A 104 -20.20 20.64 -5.31
C ARG A 104 -20.35 22.12 -5.68
N ILE A 105 -19.38 22.73 -6.35
CA ILE A 105 -19.56 24.07 -6.93
C ILE A 105 -20.49 23.91 -8.15
N PRO A 106 -21.70 24.49 -8.14
CA PRO A 106 -22.58 24.43 -9.30
C PRO A 106 -21.84 25.03 -10.50
N ARG A 107 -21.84 24.33 -11.63
CA ARG A 107 -21.39 24.85 -12.93
C ARG A 107 -22.31 25.99 -13.37
N CYS A 108 -22.25 27.15 -12.70
CA CYS A 108 -22.86 28.39 -13.14
C CYS A 108 -21.90 29.11 -14.08
N PHE A 109 -21.51 28.46 -15.18
CA PHE A 109 -20.80 29.15 -16.27
C PHE A 109 -21.04 28.41 -17.58
N SER A 110 -22.29 28.42 -18.04
CA SER A 110 -22.63 28.13 -19.45
C SER A 110 -24.03 28.64 -19.78
N SER A 111 -24.23 29.96 -19.75
CA SER A 111 -25.11 30.64 -20.71
C SER A 111 -24.82 32.14 -20.69
N SER A 112 -24.11 32.63 -21.69
CA SER A 112 -24.18 34.01 -22.18
C SER A 112 -24.04 33.95 -23.69
#